data_AF-A0A8S1H5N6-F1
#
_entry.id   AF-A0A8S1H5N6-F1
#
_cell.length_a   1.000
_cell.length_b   1.000
_cell.length_c   1.000
_cell.angle_alpha   90.00
_cell.angle_beta   90.00
_cell.angle_gamma   90.00
#
_symmetry.space_group_name_H-M   'P 1'
#
loop_
_entity.id
_entity.type
_entity.pdbx_description
1 polymer ?
#
loop_
_entity_poly.entity_id
_entity_poly.type
_entity_poly.pdbx_seq_one_letter_code
_entity_poly.pdbx_strand_id
1 'polypeptide(L)'
;MGLLEPEEERSWAHARFRLSTVFSATMIITGFCFAVGLLFASRDMKVPRDNYLDDFYAFRRQFTNSSVIYIDEVLAATNDWSHPLNPIYKKNHIRYTFGSSFWNYCYLKPYPTGVHLPSLLRVMAVCAEAQVCFRTAVLLAIGIRAFCVLCRCMEIQKTSTSSLLAHNAWRLFTTVAFFSEIAASTFAMLVSCLHKENDYTSMGFLMEMAPVGFAVCWVISSVLFSVLEMLDRSKEWSTCWFRTRALCIIAFCACFRTVYANYLPQLATKSCHTHVPVGVAACEYVCIAAVAVFSYTQGEDFRNIEMSLSCELAETQLQPFVFVFAPAFRNYTSLPETKLKHKISIVSA
;
A
#
# COMPACT_ATOMS: atom_id res chain seq x y z
N MET A 1 38.32 6.85 -11.76
CA MET A 1 37.72 6.63 -10.42
C MET A 1 38.88 6.41 -9.47
N GLY A 2 39.11 7.32 -8.53
CA GLY A 2 40.19 7.16 -7.55
C GLY A 2 39.90 5.98 -6.62
N LEU A 3 40.92 5.19 -6.31
CA LEU A 3 40.86 4.15 -5.28
C LEU A 3 40.66 4.85 -3.93
N LEU A 4 39.62 4.46 -3.19
CA LEU A 4 39.37 4.90 -1.82
C LEU A 4 40.57 4.53 -0.94
N GLU A 5 40.93 5.37 0.03
CA GLU A 5 41.97 5.02 0.99
C GLU A 5 41.50 3.82 1.86
N PRO A 6 42.42 2.93 2.31
CA PRO A 6 42.05 1.70 3.04
C PRO A 6 41.23 1.96 4.32
N GLU A 7 41.42 3.12 4.96
CA GLU A 7 40.64 3.53 6.13
C GLU A 7 39.22 3.95 5.76
N GLU A 8 39.04 4.61 4.62
CA GLU A 8 37.72 4.91 4.08
C GLU A 8 37.03 3.60 3.68
N GLU A 9 37.69 2.72 2.95
CA GLU A 9 37.16 1.39 2.58
C GLU A 9 36.70 0.59 3.81
N ARG A 10 37.47 0.62 4.90
CA ARG A 10 37.11 0.00 6.18
C ARG A 10 35.95 0.70 6.90
N SER A 11 35.86 2.03 6.83
CA SER A 11 34.74 2.79 7.39
C SER A 11 33.43 2.54 6.65
N TRP A 12 33.50 2.40 5.32
CA TRP A 12 32.36 2.10 4.45
C TRP A 12 31.91 0.64 4.63
N ALA A 13 32.85 -0.30 4.79
CA ALA A 13 32.57 -1.71 5.12
C ALA A 13 32.01 -1.93 6.54
N HIS A 14 32.07 -0.91 7.41
CA HIS A 14 31.48 -0.92 8.74
C HIS A 14 30.40 0.14 8.94
N ALA A 15 29.89 0.71 7.85
CA ALA A 15 28.79 1.66 7.91
C ALA A 15 27.56 0.99 8.53
N ARG A 16 27.18 1.47 9.71
CA ARG A 16 25.97 1.04 10.42
C ARG A 16 24.85 2.01 10.10
N PHE A 17 23.78 1.48 9.55
CA PHE A 17 22.54 2.22 9.35
C PHE A 17 21.51 1.75 10.36
N ARG A 18 20.87 2.70 11.04
CA ARG A 18 19.71 2.40 11.88
C ARG A 18 18.54 2.07 10.98
N LEU A 19 17.96 0.89 11.16
CA LEU A 19 16.81 0.45 10.37
C LEU A 19 15.62 1.40 10.54
N SER A 20 15.45 1.96 11.74
CA SER A 20 14.47 3.02 12.01
C SER A 20 14.62 4.24 11.11
N THR A 21 15.84 4.68 10.80
CA THR A 21 16.05 5.83 9.90
C THR A 21 15.60 5.53 8.48
N VAL A 22 15.95 4.35 7.95
CA VAL A 22 15.50 3.91 6.63
C VAL A 22 13.97 3.78 6.61
N PHE A 23 13.40 3.17 7.64
CA PHE A 23 11.95 3.03 7.80
C PHE A 23 11.23 4.37 7.82
N SER A 24 11.66 5.30 8.68
CA SER A 24 11.07 6.64 8.76
C SER A 24 11.21 7.40 7.45
N ALA A 25 12.36 7.35 6.78
CA ALA A 25 12.56 8.00 5.49
C ALA A 25 11.60 7.46 4.43
N THR A 26 11.46 6.14 4.32
CA THR A 26 10.51 5.52 3.39
C THR A 26 9.07 5.87 3.75
N MET A 27 8.69 5.87 5.04
CA MET A 27 7.34 6.27 5.46
C MET A 27 7.04 7.73 5.11
N ILE A 28 8.02 8.63 5.23
CA ILE A 28 7.89 10.04 4.83
C ILE A 28 7.69 10.13 3.31
N ILE A 29 8.49 9.43 2.52
CA ILE A 29 8.36 9.41 1.05
C ILE A 29 6.99 8.84 0.64
N THR A 30 6.57 7.73 1.25
CA THR A 30 5.25 7.14 1.03
C THR A 30 4.12 8.12 1.38
N GLY A 31 4.24 8.82 2.51
CA GLY A 31 3.29 9.86 2.92
C GLY A 31 3.25 11.04 1.94
N PHE A 32 4.40 11.45 1.42
CA PHE A 32 4.49 12.49 0.38
C PHE A 32 3.80 12.05 -0.92
N CYS A 33 4.08 10.83 -1.41
CA CYS A 33 3.39 10.27 -2.58
C CYS A 33 1.87 10.22 -2.35
N PHE A 34 1.43 9.81 -1.17
CA PHE A 34 0.01 9.77 -0.82
C PHE A 34 -0.63 11.17 -0.81
N ALA A 35 0.05 12.17 -0.23
CA ALA A 35 -0.43 13.55 -0.20
C ALA A 35 -0.50 14.19 -1.60
N VAL A 36 0.50 13.93 -2.45
CA VAL A 36 0.48 14.36 -3.85
C VAL A 36 -0.66 13.66 -4.62
N GLY A 37 -0.88 12.37 -4.37
CA GLY A 37 -2.02 11.63 -4.91
C GLY A 37 -3.36 12.24 -4.51
N LEU A 38 -3.53 12.63 -3.24
CA LEU A 38 -4.71 13.35 -2.74
C LEU A 38 -4.87 14.74 -3.38
N LEU A 39 -3.77 15.44 -3.64
CA LEU A 39 -3.81 16.74 -4.30
C LEU A 39 -4.23 16.63 -5.77
N PHE A 40 -3.87 15.54 -6.46
CA PHE A 40 -4.43 15.24 -7.77
C PHE A 40 -5.90 14.81 -7.67
N ALA A 41 -6.26 14.06 -6.63
CA ALA A 41 -7.62 13.61 -6.35
C ALA A 41 -8.62 14.76 -6.12
N SER A 42 -8.15 15.86 -5.52
CA SER A 42 -8.99 17.02 -5.18
C SER A 42 -9.21 17.98 -6.36
N ARG A 43 -8.53 17.78 -7.48
CA ARG A 43 -8.69 18.63 -8.67
C ARG A 43 -9.82 18.12 -9.54
N ASP A 44 -10.62 19.04 -10.06
CA ASP A 44 -11.64 18.71 -11.05
C ASP A 44 -10.99 18.14 -12.32
N MET A 45 -11.56 17.04 -12.78
CA MET A 45 -11.07 16.38 -13.97
C MET A 45 -11.50 17.16 -15.21
N LYS A 46 -10.52 17.39 -16.08
CA LYS A 46 -10.72 18.05 -17.37
C LYS A 46 -11.32 17.03 -18.34
N VAL A 47 -12.34 17.45 -19.06
CA VAL A 47 -12.92 16.65 -20.14
C VAL A 47 -12.07 16.84 -21.39
N PRO A 48 -11.47 15.77 -21.96
CA PRO A 48 -10.60 15.92 -23.12
C PRO A 48 -11.37 16.30 -24.39
N ARG A 49 -10.64 16.87 -25.37
CA ARG A 49 -11.22 17.51 -26.55
C ARG A 49 -11.95 16.53 -27.46
N ASP A 50 -11.47 15.30 -27.54
CA ASP A 50 -12.02 14.18 -28.31
C ASP A 50 -13.46 13.81 -27.94
N ASN A 51 -13.93 14.21 -26.76
CA ASN A 51 -15.32 14.03 -26.36
C ASN A 51 -16.31 14.82 -27.18
N TYR A 52 -15.89 15.90 -27.82
CA TYR A 52 -16.79 16.84 -28.47
C TYR A 52 -16.21 17.31 -29.81
N LEU A 53 -17.10 17.57 -30.78
CA LEU A 53 -16.71 18.09 -32.09
C LEU A 53 -16.31 19.57 -31.99
N ASP A 54 -15.59 20.11 -32.98
CA ASP A 54 -15.22 21.53 -32.94
C ASP A 54 -16.45 22.47 -32.96
N ASP A 55 -17.53 22.07 -33.63
CA ASP A 55 -18.81 22.80 -33.64
C ASP A 55 -19.43 22.93 -32.25
N PHE A 56 -19.22 21.91 -31.39
CA PHE A 56 -19.64 21.96 -29.99
C PHE A 56 -18.91 23.11 -29.26
N TYR A 57 -17.60 23.24 -29.47
CA TYR A 57 -16.81 24.28 -28.81
C TYR A 57 -17.20 25.67 -29.31
N ALA A 58 -17.51 25.82 -30.59
CA ALA A 58 -18.00 27.07 -31.17
C ALA A 58 -19.32 27.50 -30.53
N PHE A 59 -20.26 26.56 -30.35
CA PHE A 59 -21.53 26.85 -29.68
C PHE A 59 -21.35 27.17 -28.19
N ARG A 60 -20.58 26.35 -27.46
CA ARG A 60 -20.34 26.56 -26.01
C ARG A 60 -19.69 27.90 -25.70
N ARG A 61 -18.83 28.41 -26.58
CA ARG A 61 -18.19 29.74 -26.45
C ARG A 61 -19.20 30.90 -26.41
N GLN A 62 -20.44 30.70 -26.86
CA GLN A 62 -21.51 31.70 -26.75
C GLN A 62 -22.01 31.87 -25.30
N PHE A 63 -21.79 30.86 -24.45
CA PHE A 63 -22.29 30.81 -23.07
C PHE A 63 -21.18 30.85 -22.03
N THR A 64 -19.95 30.49 -22.39
CA THR A 64 -18.81 30.40 -21.45
C THR A 64 -17.52 30.91 -22.10
N ASN A 65 -16.73 31.69 -21.34
CA ASN A 65 -15.42 32.21 -21.80
C ASN A 65 -14.26 31.22 -21.61
N SER A 66 -14.48 30.12 -20.88
CA SER A 66 -13.44 29.12 -20.61
C SER A 66 -13.20 28.24 -21.84
N SER A 67 -11.94 27.98 -22.20
CA SER A 67 -11.60 26.99 -23.23
C SER A 67 -11.57 25.55 -22.69
N VAL A 68 -11.61 25.38 -21.37
CA VAL A 68 -11.54 24.09 -20.68
C VAL A 68 -12.93 23.71 -20.19
N ILE A 69 -13.31 22.45 -20.43
CA ILE A 69 -14.54 21.85 -19.93
C ILE A 69 -14.17 20.99 -18.73
N TYR A 70 -14.87 21.20 -17.61
CA TYR A 70 -14.73 20.38 -16.42
C TYR A 70 -15.91 19.42 -16.31
N ILE A 71 -15.70 18.25 -15.71
CA ILE A 71 -16.77 17.26 -15.51
C ILE A 71 -17.96 17.85 -14.75
N ASP A 72 -17.72 18.74 -13.80
CA ASP A 72 -18.76 19.37 -12.99
C ASP A 72 -19.71 20.22 -13.82
N GLU A 73 -19.18 20.92 -14.84
CA GLU A 73 -20.01 21.64 -15.79
C GLU A 73 -20.90 20.70 -16.58
N VAL A 74 -20.33 19.57 -17.05
CA VAL A 74 -21.11 18.56 -17.78
C VAL A 74 -22.21 17.99 -16.90
N LEU A 75 -21.90 17.62 -15.66
CA LEU A 75 -22.87 17.08 -14.72
C LEU A 75 -23.95 18.08 -14.34
N ALA A 76 -23.60 19.34 -14.09
CA ALA A 76 -24.57 20.40 -13.82
C ALA A 76 -25.53 20.57 -15.00
N ALA A 77 -25.00 20.64 -16.23
CA ALA A 77 -25.79 20.80 -17.42
C ALA A 77 -26.65 19.56 -17.75
N THR A 78 -26.17 18.35 -17.48
CA THR A 78 -26.94 17.12 -17.68
C THR A 78 -28.08 16.99 -16.67
N ASN A 79 -27.88 17.41 -15.42
CA ASN A 79 -28.88 17.26 -14.35
C ASN A 79 -29.96 18.34 -14.38
N ASP A 80 -29.67 19.52 -14.93
CA ASP A 80 -30.64 20.61 -15.06
C ASP A 80 -31.16 20.74 -16.50
N TRP A 81 -32.43 20.37 -16.71
CA TRP A 81 -33.11 20.47 -18.00
C TRP A 81 -33.24 21.91 -18.52
N SER A 82 -33.17 22.90 -17.63
CA SER A 82 -33.23 24.32 -17.98
C SER A 82 -31.87 24.90 -18.35
N HIS A 83 -30.77 24.15 -18.15
CA HIS A 83 -29.43 24.62 -18.45
C HIS A 83 -29.27 24.84 -19.97
N PRO A 84 -28.75 25.99 -20.44
CA PRO A 84 -28.67 26.32 -21.86
C PRO A 84 -27.82 25.33 -22.67
N LEU A 85 -26.88 24.65 -22.00
CA LEU A 85 -26.04 23.62 -22.60
C LEU A 85 -26.59 22.19 -22.45
N ASN A 86 -27.71 21.98 -21.75
CA ASN A 86 -28.34 20.66 -21.54
C ASN A 86 -28.57 19.89 -22.85
N PRO A 87 -29.16 20.48 -23.92
CA PRO A 87 -29.44 19.76 -25.16
C PRO A 87 -28.20 19.15 -25.80
N ILE A 88 -27.03 19.72 -25.48
CA ILE A 88 -25.75 19.41 -26.09
C ILE A 88 -24.93 18.47 -25.19
N TYR A 89 -25.14 18.52 -23.88
CA TYR A 89 -24.56 17.62 -22.90
C TYR A 89 -25.38 16.34 -22.65
N LYS A 90 -26.33 15.99 -23.54
CA LYS A 90 -27.13 14.74 -23.51
C LYS A 90 -26.34 13.45 -23.81
N LYS A 91 -25.10 13.35 -23.34
CA LYS A 91 -24.30 12.12 -23.42
C LYS A 91 -24.48 11.33 -22.13
N ASN A 92 -24.52 10.01 -22.26
CA ASN A 92 -24.56 9.11 -21.10
C ASN A 92 -23.16 8.69 -20.65
N HIS A 93 -22.12 9.03 -21.43
CA HIS A 93 -20.74 8.69 -21.15
C HIS A 93 -19.76 9.78 -21.61
N ILE A 94 -18.60 9.84 -20.96
CA ILE A 94 -17.46 10.68 -21.33
C ILE A 94 -16.26 9.77 -21.60
N ARG A 95 -15.57 9.98 -22.71
CA ARG A 95 -14.27 9.38 -23.00
C ARG A 95 -13.15 10.11 -22.28
N TYR A 96 -12.11 9.39 -21.87
CA TYR A 96 -10.90 9.99 -21.33
C TYR A 96 -9.68 9.61 -22.17
N THR A 97 -8.69 10.48 -22.23
CA THR A 97 -7.45 10.25 -22.96
C THR A 97 -6.35 9.62 -22.10
N PHE A 98 -6.67 9.10 -20.91
CA PHE A 98 -5.67 8.51 -20.01
C PHE A 98 -5.46 7.02 -20.30
N GLY A 99 -4.22 6.64 -20.59
CA GLY A 99 -3.80 5.24 -20.69
C GLY A 99 -4.26 4.53 -21.95
N SER A 100 -3.43 3.67 -22.52
CA SER A 100 -3.59 3.01 -23.81
C SER A 100 -4.65 1.89 -23.85
N SER A 101 -5.83 2.08 -23.24
CA SER A 101 -6.92 1.10 -23.27
C SER A 101 -7.94 1.40 -24.37
N PHE A 102 -8.42 0.35 -25.04
CA PHE A 102 -9.34 0.42 -26.19
C PHE A 102 -10.72 1.03 -25.85
N TRP A 103 -11.08 1.12 -24.57
CA TRP A 103 -12.41 1.56 -24.09
C TRP A 103 -12.30 2.57 -22.95
N ASN A 104 -11.61 3.69 -23.17
CA ASN A 104 -11.47 4.73 -22.15
C ASN A 104 -12.74 5.59 -22.03
N TYR A 105 -13.78 5.10 -21.34
CA TYR A 105 -14.96 5.92 -21.05
C TYR A 105 -15.51 5.68 -19.64
N CYS A 106 -16.26 6.63 -19.12
CA CYS A 106 -17.03 6.51 -17.89
C CYS A 106 -18.49 6.85 -18.15
N TYR A 107 -19.37 6.35 -17.29
CA TYR A 107 -20.79 6.69 -17.31
C TYR A 107 -21.06 7.93 -16.46
N LEU A 108 -21.77 8.88 -17.07
CA LEU A 108 -22.31 10.03 -16.37
C LEU A 108 -23.41 9.54 -15.42
N LYS A 109 -23.17 9.69 -14.12
CA LYS A 109 -24.17 9.43 -13.09
C LYS A 109 -24.49 10.74 -12.39
N PRO A 110 -25.74 10.95 -11.95
CA PRO A 110 -26.13 12.14 -11.23
C PRO A 110 -25.27 12.30 -9.97
N TYR A 111 -25.03 13.55 -9.59
CA TYR A 111 -24.33 13.87 -8.34
C TYR A 111 -25.09 13.24 -7.17
N PRO A 112 -24.42 12.56 -6.22
CA PRO A 112 -25.09 12.10 -5.01
C PRO A 112 -25.71 13.30 -4.29
N THR A 113 -26.97 13.18 -3.87
CA THR A 113 -27.67 14.23 -3.13
C THR A 113 -27.10 14.35 -1.71
N GLY A 114 -26.93 15.58 -1.23
CA GLY A 114 -26.41 15.86 0.12
C GLY A 114 -24.90 16.11 0.17
N VAL A 115 -24.30 15.94 1.35
CA VAL A 115 -22.86 16.16 1.55
C VAL A 115 -22.09 14.96 1.00
N HIS A 116 -21.06 15.22 0.21
CA HIS A 116 -20.24 14.19 -0.44
C HIS A 116 -18.74 14.51 -0.34
N LEU A 117 -17.92 13.45 -0.38
CA LEU A 117 -16.46 13.54 -0.36
C LEU A 117 -15.87 12.61 -1.44
N PRO A 118 -14.67 12.90 -1.96
CA PRO A 118 -14.03 12.05 -2.95
C PRO A 118 -13.70 10.67 -2.35
N SER A 119 -13.99 9.59 -3.06
CA SER A 119 -13.55 8.23 -2.72
C SER A 119 -12.17 7.97 -3.31
N LEU A 120 -11.26 7.43 -2.51
CA LEU A 120 -9.88 7.15 -2.95
C LEU A 120 -9.85 6.00 -3.95
N LEU A 121 -10.68 4.99 -3.73
CA LEU A 121 -10.82 3.85 -4.64
C LEU A 121 -11.38 4.27 -6.00
N ARG A 122 -12.28 5.26 -6.03
CA ARG A 122 -12.81 5.82 -7.30
C ARG A 122 -11.78 6.69 -8.01
N VAL A 123 -11.08 7.54 -7.27
CA VAL A 123 -10.03 8.39 -7.85
C VAL A 123 -8.94 7.53 -8.50
N MET A 124 -8.47 6.48 -7.82
CA MET A 124 -7.46 5.57 -8.37
C MET A 124 -7.87 4.88 -9.67
N ALA A 125 -9.17 4.77 -9.95
CA ALA A 125 -9.69 4.16 -11.17
C ALA A 125 -9.87 5.15 -12.34
N VAL A 126 -9.88 6.45 -12.07
CA VAL A 126 -10.22 7.48 -13.07
C VAL A 126 -9.07 8.47 -13.32
N CYS A 127 -8.25 8.77 -12.31
CA CYS A 127 -7.13 9.71 -12.42
C CYS A 127 -5.79 8.96 -12.45
N ALA A 128 -5.11 9.03 -13.60
CA ALA A 128 -3.82 8.38 -13.80
C ALA A 128 -2.72 8.97 -12.92
N GLU A 129 -2.69 10.30 -12.72
CA GLU A 129 -1.67 10.93 -11.88
C GLU A 129 -1.81 10.48 -10.41
N ALA A 130 -3.03 10.49 -9.89
CA ALA A 130 -3.32 10.01 -8.54
C ALA A 130 -2.99 8.51 -8.41
N GLN A 131 -3.36 7.70 -9.41
CA GLN A 131 -3.06 6.28 -9.44
C GLN A 131 -1.57 5.98 -9.37
N VAL A 132 -0.74 6.64 -10.18
CA VAL A 132 0.72 6.44 -10.16
C VAL A 132 1.26 6.76 -8.76
N CYS A 133 0.83 7.87 -8.16
CA CYS A 133 1.24 8.26 -6.81
C CYS A 133 0.85 7.21 -5.76
N PHE A 134 -0.39 6.72 -5.78
CA PHE A 134 -0.86 5.70 -4.83
C PHE A 134 -0.18 4.34 -5.04
N ARG A 135 0.06 3.92 -6.28
CA ARG A 135 0.81 2.69 -6.59
C ARG A 135 2.24 2.77 -6.11
N THR A 136 2.93 3.88 -6.33
CA THR A 136 4.29 4.10 -5.83
C THR A 136 4.31 4.06 -4.30
N ALA A 137 3.35 4.71 -3.64
CA ALA A 137 3.22 4.66 -2.18
C ALA A 137 3.04 3.22 -1.67
N VAL A 138 2.16 2.44 -2.30
CA VAL A 138 1.95 1.02 -1.96
C VAL A 138 3.22 0.21 -2.19
N LEU A 139 3.87 0.33 -3.34
CA LEU A 139 5.10 -0.42 -3.66
C LEU A 139 6.25 -0.13 -2.68
N LEU A 140 6.45 1.14 -2.33
CA LEU A 140 7.46 1.53 -1.34
C LEU A 140 7.15 0.95 0.05
N ALA A 141 5.88 0.96 0.46
CA ALA A 141 5.44 0.37 1.72
C ALA A 141 5.63 -1.16 1.76
N ILE A 142 5.36 -1.86 0.65
CA ILE A 142 5.51 -3.32 0.54
C ILE A 142 6.95 -3.75 0.82
N GLY A 143 7.90 -3.14 0.11
CA GLY A 143 9.31 -3.53 0.19
C GLY A 143 9.85 -3.40 1.60
N ILE A 144 9.49 -2.32 2.30
CA ILE A 144 10.02 -2.06 3.63
C ILE A 144 9.31 -2.85 4.73
N ARG A 145 7.98 -3.03 4.63
CA ARG A 145 7.21 -3.78 5.64
C ARG A 145 7.60 -5.25 5.68
N ALA A 146 7.74 -5.90 4.53
CA ALA A 146 8.17 -7.30 4.47
C ALA A 146 9.58 -7.50 5.06
N PHE A 147 10.50 -6.60 4.72
CA PHE A 147 11.86 -6.61 5.27
C PHE A 147 11.88 -6.39 6.78
N CYS A 148 11.10 -5.44 7.28
CA CYS A 148 10.96 -5.12 8.69
C CYS A 148 10.44 -6.30 9.52
N VAL A 149 9.38 -6.98 9.05
CA VAL A 149 8.86 -8.20 9.69
C VAL A 149 9.93 -9.28 9.74
N LEU A 150 10.67 -9.49 8.65
CA LEU A 150 11.77 -10.46 8.60
C LEU A 150 12.84 -10.15 9.66
N CYS A 151 13.31 -8.90 9.75
CA CYS A 151 14.29 -8.49 10.74
C CYS A 151 13.81 -8.73 12.17
N ARG A 152 12.54 -8.43 12.45
CA ARG A 152 11.95 -8.64 13.77
C ARG A 152 11.83 -10.11 14.13
N CYS A 153 11.42 -10.95 13.18
CA CYS A 153 11.34 -12.39 13.39
C CYS A 153 12.71 -12.98 13.74
N MET A 154 13.79 -12.53 13.09
CA MET A 154 15.15 -12.97 13.39
C MET A 154 15.61 -12.55 14.79
N GLU A 155 15.29 -11.34 15.22
CA GLU A 155 15.65 -10.84 16.56
C GLU A 155 14.98 -11.67 17.67
N ILE A 156 13.68 -11.92 17.56
CA ILE A 156 12.91 -12.70 18.53
C ILE A 156 13.39 -14.17 18.57
N GLN A 157 13.76 -14.73 17.42
CA GLN A 157 14.30 -16.10 17.37
C GLN A 157 15.63 -16.23 18.13
N LYS A 158 16.43 -15.16 18.18
CA LYS A 158 17.71 -15.14 18.90
C LYS A 158 17.53 -15.15 20.43
N THR A 159 16.43 -14.59 20.94
CA THR A 159 16.16 -14.48 22.38
C THR A 159 15.34 -15.65 22.94
N SER A 160 14.63 -16.41 22.11
CA SER A 160 13.81 -17.56 22.55
C SER A 160 14.61 -18.86 22.67
N THR A 161 15.19 -19.13 23.85
CA THR A 161 16.08 -20.29 24.09
C THR A 161 15.55 -21.42 25.00
N SER A 162 14.31 -21.41 25.48
CA SER A 162 13.99 -22.30 26.62
C SER A 162 13.35 -23.68 26.32
N SER A 163 12.76 -23.96 25.15
CA SER A 163 12.27 -25.32 24.84
C SER A 163 12.08 -25.60 23.34
N LEU A 164 12.22 -26.86 22.91
CA LEU A 164 12.04 -27.29 21.51
C LEU A 164 10.61 -27.05 21.00
N LEU A 165 9.60 -27.24 21.85
CA LEU A 165 8.21 -26.99 21.52
C LEU A 165 7.93 -25.50 21.32
N ALA A 166 8.45 -24.65 22.22
CA ALA A 166 8.35 -23.20 22.06
C ALA A 166 9.08 -22.73 20.80
N HIS A 167 10.26 -23.29 20.51
CA HIS A 167 11.01 -22.96 19.30
C HIS A 167 10.23 -23.28 18.01
N ASN A 168 9.58 -24.44 17.94
CA ASN A 168 8.75 -24.81 16.79
C ASN A 168 7.50 -23.92 16.65
N ALA A 169 6.84 -23.60 17.77
CA ALA A 169 5.69 -22.70 17.79
C ALA A 169 6.09 -21.28 17.32
N TRP A 170 7.23 -20.77 17.80
CA TRP A 170 7.77 -19.48 17.38
C TRP A 170 8.13 -19.43 15.89
N ARG A 171 8.74 -20.50 15.37
CA ARG A 171 9.04 -20.60 13.94
C ARG A 171 7.77 -20.60 13.11
N LEU A 172 6.73 -21.33 13.52
CA LEU A 172 5.44 -21.29 12.82
C LEU A 172 4.85 -19.89 12.83
N PHE A 173 4.82 -19.23 14.00
CA PHE A 173 4.21 -17.91 14.16
C PHE A 173 4.93 -16.83 13.32
N THR A 174 6.26 -16.82 13.35
CA THR A 174 7.08 -15.91 12.54
C THR A 174 6.93 -16.17 11.04
N THR A 175 6.84 -17.43 10.64
CA THR A 175 6.60 -17.81 9.24
C THR A 175 5.25 -17.32 8.75
N VAL A 176 4.18 -17.55 9.53
CA VAL A 176 2.83 -17.07 9.19
C VAL A 176 2.78 -15.54 9.16
N ALA A 177 3.43 -14.85 10.10
CA ALA A 177 3.51 -13.39 10.11
C ALA A 177 4.17 -12.85 8.82
N PHE A 178 5.30 -13.42 8.42
CA PHE A 178 6.00 -13.02 7.19
C PHE A 178 5.16 -13.25 5.93
N PHE A 179 4.57 -14.45 5.77
CA PHE A 179 3.76 -14.74 4.60
C PHE A 179 2.45 -13.96 4.56
N SER A 180 1.81 -13.73 5.71
CA SER A 180 0.60 -12.91 5.78
C SER A 180 0.90 -11.44 5.42
N GLU A 181 2.07 -10.92 5.80
CA GLU A 181 2.50 -9.57 5.41
C GLU A 181 2.77 -9.46 3.90
N ILE A 182 3.45 -10.45 3.31
CA ILE A 182 3.67 -10.51 1.86
C ILE A 182 2.35 -10.66 1.11
N ALA A 183 1.45 -11.51 1.61
CA ALA A 183 0.14 -11.71 1.00
C ALA A 183 -0.70 -10.43 1.07
N ALA A 184 -0.75 -9.76 2.23
CA ALA A 184 -1.43 -8.47 2.39
C ALA A 184 -0.85 -7.43 1.42
N SER A 185 0.46 -7.32 1.36
CA SER A 185 1.19 -6.45 0.43
C SER A 185 0.83 -6.73 -1.04
N THR A 186 0.83 -8.00 -1.43
CA THR A 186 0.48 -8.44 -2.79
C THR A 186 -0.97 -8.08 -3.12
N PHE A 187 -1.91 -8.35 -2.22
CA PHE A 187 -3.30 -7.97 -2.42
C PHE A 187 -3.52 -6.46 -2.46
N ALA A 188 -2.81 -5.67 -1.65
CA ALA A 188 -2.84 -4.21 -1.72
C ALA A 188 -2.36 -3.71 -3.09
N MET A 189 -1.28 -4.30 -3.61
CA MET A 189 -0.79 -4.02 -4.97
C MET A 189 -1.86 -4.38 -6.00
N LEU A 190 -2.47 -5.56 -5.92
CA LEU A 190 -3.54 -5.99 -6.84
C LEU A 190 -4.73 -5.02 -6.82
N VAL A 191 -5.16 -4.55 -5.64
CA VAL A 191 -6.23 -3.54 -5.52
C VAL A 191 -5.86 -2.24 -6.24
N SER A 192 -4.59 -1.83 -6.18
CA SER A 192 -4.12 -0.62 -6.87
C SER A 192 -3.86 -0.80 -8.37
N CYS A 193 -3.56 -2.03 -8.80
CA CYS A 193 -3.09 -2.34 -10.15
C CYS A 193 -4.19 -2.85 -11.09
N LEU A 194 -5.11 -3.68 -10.60
CA LEU A 194 -6.12 -4.31 -11.44
C LEU A 194 -7.10 -3.26 -12.00
N HIS A 195 -7.28 -3.30 -13.32
CA HIS A 195 -8.13 -2.38 -14.06
C HIS A 195 -9.26 -3.13 -14.73
N LYS A 196 -10.50 -2.72 -14.46
CA LYS A 196 -11.69 -3.38 -15.01
C LYS A 196 -11.63 -3.52 -16.54
N GLU A 197 -11.17 -2.49 -17.24
CA GLU A 197 -11.20 -2.45 -18.70
C GLU A 197 -10.24 -3.46 -19.36
N ASN A 198 -9.11 -3.76 -18.71
CA ASN A 198 -8.10 -4.65 -19.25
C ASN A 198 -8.20 -6.06 -18.65
N ASP A 199 -8.50 -6.14 -17.35
CA ASP A 199 -8.31 -7.35 -16.56
C ASP A 199 -9.62 -8.05 -16.23
N TYR A 200 -10.80 -7.43 -16.40
CA TYR A 200 -12.05 -8.04 -15.93
C TYR A 200 -12.40 -9.35 -16.66
N THR A 201 -12.12 -9.43 -17.96
CA THR A 201 -12.41 -10.64 -18.76
C THR A 201 -11.56 -11.85 -18.36
N SER A 202 -10.33 -11.63 -17.88
CA SER A 202 -9.37 -12.70 -17.56
C SER A 202 -9.16 -12.90 -16.07
N MET A 203 -9.32 -11.84 -15.28
CA MET A 203 -9.00 -11.75 -13.85
C MET A 203 -10.09 -11.05 -13.04
N GLY A 204 -11.34 -10.98 -13.54
CA GLY A 204 -12.46 -10.33 -12.84
C GLY A 204 -12.68 -10.86 -11.41
N PHE A 205 -12.52 -12.17 -11.19
CA PHE A 205 -12.59 -12.76 -9.85
C PHE A 205 -11.55 -12.16 -8.89
N LEU A 206 -10.36 -11.82 -9.39
CA LEU A 206 -9.27 -11.26 -8.59
C LEU A 206 -9.58 -9.83 -8.15
N MET A 207 -10.34 -9.07 -8.96
CA MET A 207 -10.76 -7.71 -8.62
C MET A 207 -11.71 -7.67 -7.41
N GLU A 208 -12.59 -8.68 -7.29
CA GLU A 208 -13.51 -8.82 -6.16
C GLU A 208 -12.80 -9.39 -4.93
N MET A 209 -11.92 -10.38 -5.13
CA MET A 209 -11.23 -11.07 -4.04
C MET A 209 -10.06 -10.28 -3.46
N ALA A 210 -9.39 -9.41 -4.23
CA ALA A 210 -8.18 -8.71 -3.77
C ALA A 210 -8.42 -7.80 -2.55
N PRO A 211 -9.48 -6.97 -2.48
CA PRO A 211 -9.77 -6.18 -1.27
C PRO A 211 -10.00 -7.06 -0.04
N VAL A 212 -10.74 -8.17 -0.20
CA VAL A 212 -11.03 -9.11 0.89
C VAL A 212 -9.76 -9.82 1.33
N GLY A 213 -8.96 -10.31 0.38
CA GLY A 213 -7.65 -10.92 0.64
C GLY A 213 -6.71 -9.96 1.37
N PHE A 214 -6.66 -8.69 0.94
CA PHE A 214 -5.91 -7.64 1.65
C PHE A 214 -6.38 -7.50 3.08
N ALA A 215 -7.67 -7.32 3.31
CA ALA A 215 -8.23 -7.14 4.65
C ALA A 215 -7.93 -8.32 5.57
N VAL A 216 -8.17 -9.55 5.12
CA VAL A 216 -7.92 -10.77 5.89
C VAL A 216 -6.44 -10.92 6.22
N CYS A 217 -5.55 -10.82 5.22
CA CYS A 217 -4.12 -10.96 5.41
C CYS A 217 -3.54 -9.85 6.30
N TRP A 218 -4.02 -8.61 6.13
CA TRP A 218 -3.59 -7.48 6.95
C TRP A 218 -4.02 -7.64 8.40
N VAL A 219 -5.25 -8.08 8.67
CA VAL A 219 -5.72 -8.34 10.05
C VAL A 219 -4.91 -9.47 10.68
N ILE A 220 -4.69 -10.58 9.96
CA ILE A 220 -3.88 -11.70 10.46
C ILE A 220 -2.46 -11.21 10.78
N SER A 221 -1.78 -10.55 9.85
CA SER A 221 -0.43 -10.02 10.06
C SER A 221 -0.39 -9.06 11.25
N SER A 222 -1.37 -8.16 11.36
CA SER A 222 -1.43 -7.15 12.43
C SER A 222 -1.64 -7.77 13.82
N VAL A 223 -2.50 -8.79 13.92
CA VAL A 223 -2.71 -9.56 15.16
C VAL A 223 -1.45 -10.33 15.52
N LEU A 224 -0.86 -11.06 14.57
CA LEU A 224 0.38 -11.81 14.80
C LEU A 224 1.49 -10.87 15.26
N PHE A 225 1.68 -9.73 14.59
CA PHE A 225 2.69 -8.75 14.99
C PHE A 225 2.47 -8.21 16.41
N SER A 226 1.22 -7.92 16.78
CA SER A 226 0.88 -7.44 18.13
C SER A 226 1.14 -8.52 19.20
N VAL A 227 0.89 -9.79 18.89
CA VAL A 227 1.19 -10.92 19.79
C VAL A 227 2.69 -11.17 19.89
N LEU A 228 3.44 -11.08 18.78
CA LEU A 228 4.90 -11.17 18.78
C LEU A 228 5.52 -10.13 19.73
N GLU A 229 5.00 -8.91 19.74
CA GLU A 229 5.44 -7.85 20.64
C GLU A 229 5.18 -8.19 22.11
N MET A 230 3.97 -8.67 22.45
CA MET A 230 3.63 -9.07 23.82
C MET A 230 4.53 -10.18 24.37
N LEU A 231 5.00 -11.05 23.48
CA LEU A 231 5.81 -12.20 23.84
C LEU A 231 7.33 -11.88 23.84
N ASP A 232 7.74 -10.75 23.28
CA ASP A 232 9.13 -10.33 23.29
C ASP A 232 9.54 -9.81 24.68
N ARG A 233 10.32 -10.62 25.40
CA ARG A 233 10.84 -10.28 26.73
C ARG A 233 11.97 -9.27 26.72
N SER A 234 12.52 -8.94 25.55
CA SER A 234 13.66 -8.02 25.44
C SER A 234 13.28 -6.53 25.49
N LYS A 235 11.99 -6.21 25.37
CA LYS A 235 11.49 -4.84 25.40
C LYS A 235 10.49 -4.62 26.53
N GLU A 236 10.51 -3.41 27.10
CA GLU A 236 9.46 -2.96 28.00
C GLU A 236 8.15 -2.80 27.21
N TRP A 237 7.11 -3.49 27.66
CA TRP A 237 5.83 -3.50 26.98
C TRP A 237 5.13 -2.14 27.09
N SER A 238 4.93 -1.44 25.97
CA SER A 238 4.19 -0.18 25.94
C SER A 238 2.68 -0.43 25.79
N THR A 239 1.95 -0.24 26.90
CA THR A 239 0.48 -0.33 26.90
C THR A 239 -0.17 0.66 25.93
N CYS A 240 0.44 1.83 25.70
CA CYS A 240 -0.09 2.84 24.80
C CYS A 240 -0.05 2.39 23.32
N TRP A 241 1.09 1.84 22.88
CA TRP A 241 1.24 1.35 21.50
C TRP A 241 0.34 0.15 21.22
N PHE A 242 0.26 -0.79 22.16
CA PHE A 242 -0.63 -1.93 22.06
C PHE A 242 -2.10 -1.51 21.90
N ARG A 243 -2.58 -0.56 22.74
CA ARG A 243 -3.95 -0.02 22.63
C ARG A 243 -4.19 0.65 21.28
N THR A 244 -3.22 1.41 20.79
CA THR A 244 -3.30 2.08 19.48
C THR A 244 -3.43 1.06 18.35
N ARG A 245 -2.62 0.00 18.37
CA ARG A 245 -2.67 -1.12 17.40
C ARG A 245 -4.03 -1.83 17.44
N ALA A 246 -4.52 -2.17 18.63
CA ALA A 246 -5.84 -2.79 18.80
C ALA A 246 -6.97 -1.90 18.26
N LEU A 247 -6.94 -0.59 18.55
CA LEU A 247 -7.91 0.38 18.02
C LEU A 247 -7.86 0.45 16.49
N CYS A 248 -6.66 0.43 15.88
CA CYS A 248 -6.52 0.41 14.42
C CYS A 248 -7.17 -0.83 13.81
N ILE A 249 -6.91 -2.02 14.39
CA ILE A 249 -7.50 -3.28 13.91
C ILE A 249 -9.03 -3.24 14.01
N ILE A 250 -9.57 -2.81 15.16
CA ILE A 250 -11.02 -2.71 15.38
C ILE A 250 -11.66 -1.71 14.41
N ALA A 251 -11.08 -0.51 14.29
CA ALA A 251 -11.59 0.54 13.40
C ALA A 251 -11.58 0.10 11.94
N PHE A 252 -10.50 -0.57 11.49
CA PHE A 252 -10.41 -1.13 10.16
C PHE A 252 -11.50 -2.18 9.91
N CYS A 253 -11.65 -3.17 10.79
CA CYS A 253 -12.66 -4.22 10.65
C CYS A 253 -14.09 -3.65 10.62
N ALA A 254 -14.38 -2.66 11.47
CA ALA A 254 -15.69 -2.01 11.52
C ALA A 254 -16.01 -1.24 10.23
N CYS A 255 -15.03 -0.55 9.66
CA CYS A 255 -15.22 0.27 8.46
C CYS A 255 -15.13 -0.52 7.14
N PHE A 256 -14.34 -1.60 7.10
CA PHE A 256 -14.04 -2.34 5.87
C PHE A 256 -15.30 -2.90 5.21
N ARG A 257 -16.29 -3.36 5.99
CA ARG A 257 -17.57 -3.84 5.46
C ARG A 257 -18.27 -2.78 4.61
N THR A 258 -18.31 -1.54 5.09
CA THR A 258 -18.93 -0.41 4.38
C THR A 258 -18.15 -0.06 3.12
N VAL A 259 -16.82 -0.06 3.20
CA VAL A 259 -15.94 0.20 2.05
C VAL A 259 -16.16 -0.85 0.96
N TYR A 260 -16.11 -2.14 1.32
CA TYR A 260 -16.27 -3.23 0.36
C TYR A 260 -17.66 -3.25 -0.30
N ALA A 261 -18.72 -3.01 0.48
CA ALA A 261 -20.08 -2.94 -0.04
C ALA A 261 -20.27 -1.81 -1.07
N ASN A 262 -19.51 -0.71 -0.96
CA ASN A 262 -19.54 0.40 -1.91
C ASN A 262 -18.57 0.23 -3.09
N TYR A 263 -17.52 -0.57 -2.92
CA TYR A 263 -16.56 -0.90 -3.96
C TYR A 263 -17.13 -1.88 -5.01
N LEU A 264 -17.91 -2.89 -4.59
CA LEU A 264 -18.50 -3.87 -5.53
C LEU A 264 -19.37 -3.21 -6.64
N PRO A 265 -20.30 -2.29 -6.34
CA PRO A 265 -21.07 -1.59 -7.37
C PRO A 265 -20.21 -0.70 -8.29
N GLN A 266 -19.07 -0.21 -7.80
CA GLN A 266 -18.11 0.54 -8.60
C GLN A 266 -17.44 -0.37 -9.64
N LEU A 267 -17.11 -1.62 -9.27
CA LEU A 267 -16.64 -2.61 -10.24
C LEU A 267 -17.70 -2.88 -11.32
N ALA A 268 -18.99 -2.88 -10.99
CA ALA A 268 -20.04 -3.06 -11.99
C ALA A 268 -20.16 -1.85 -12.94
N THR A 269 -19.95 -0.62 -12.46
CA THR A 269 -20.15 0.61 -13.25
C THR A 269 -19.08 1.67 -13.01
N LYS A 270 -18.31 2.02 -14.06
CA LYS A 270 -17.32 3.11 -14.01
C LYS A 270 -18.01 4.46 -14.06
N SER A 271 -18.07 5.17 -12.94
CA SER A 271 -18.69 6.51 -12.89
C SER A 271 -17.67 7.60 -13.23
N CYS A 272 -18.13 8.67 -13.88
CA CYS A 272 -17.31 9.83 -14.17
C CYS A 272 -16.97 10.67 -12.93
N HIS A 273 -17.78 10.62 -11.88
CA HIS A 273 -17.48 11.32 -10.63
C HIS A 273 -16.89 10.36 -9.60
N THR A 274 -16.01 10.89 -8.76
CA THR A 274 -15.33 10.14 -7.70
C THR A 274 -16.00 10.29 -6.34
N HIS A 275 -17.02 11.13 -6.23
CA HIS A 275 -17.71 11.45 -4.99
C HIS A 275 -18.61 10.32 -4.48
N VAL A 276 -18.62 10.14 -3.16
CA VAL A 276 -19.50 9.23 -2.40
C VAL A 276 -20.10 9.96 -1.20
N PRO A 277 -21.19 9.45 -0.60
CA PRO A 277 -21.72 10.00 0.65
C PRO A 277 -20.64 10.07 1.75
N VAL A 278 -20.66 11.12 2.57
CA VAL A 278 -19.61 11.37 3.60
C VAL A 278 -19.34 10.15 4.47
N GLY A 279 -20.37 9.42 4.91
CA GLY A 279 -20.19 8.25 5.76
C GLY A 279 -19.33 7.15 5.11
N VAL A 280 -19.47 6.96 3.80
CA VAL A 280 -18.68 5.98 3.03
C VAL A 280 -17.22 6.45 2.89
N ALA A 281 -17.02 7.72 2.51
CA ALA A 281 -15.68 8.31 2.42
C ALA A 281 -14.96 8.29 3.77
N ALA A 282 -15.67 8.61 4.86
CA ALA A 282 -15.12 8.56 6.21
C ALA A 282 -14.66 7.14 6.56
N CYS A 283 -15.44 6.10 6.25
CA CYS A 283 -15.00 4.71 6.43
C CYS A 283 -13.75 4.37 5.59
N GLU A 284 -13.67 4.81 4.33
CA GLU A 284 -12.46 4.63 3.50
C GLU A 284 -11.22 5.27 4.15
N TYR A 285 -11.35 6.53 4.57
CA TYR A 285 -10.27 7.26 5.21
C TYR A 285 -9.85 6.65 6.54
N VAL A 286 -10.80 6.18 7.35
CA VAL A 286 -10.51 5.47 8.61
C VAL A 286 -9.76 4.17 8.34
N CYS A 287 -10.15 3.38 7.33
CA CYS A 287 -9.42 2.16 6.95
C CYS A 287 -7.96 2.46 6.60
N ILE A 288 -7.71 3.48 5.77
CA ILE A 288 -6.35 3.84 5.34
C ILE A 288 -5.55 4.43 6.50
N ALA A 289 -6.16 5.31 7.30
CA ALA A 289 -5.53 5.87 8.48
C ALA A 289 -5.15 4.79 9.50
N ALA A 290 -6.01 3.79 9.72
CA ALA A 290 -5.72 2.66 10.58
C ALA A 290 -4.49 1.86 10.10
N VAL A 291 -4.39 1.59 8.79
CA VAL A 291 -3.22 0.91 8.20
C VAL A 291 -1.96 1.77 8.36
N ALA A 292 -2.05 3.07 8.09
CA ALA A 292 -0.92 4.00 8.18
C ALA A 292 -0.42 4.17 9.63
N VAL A 293 -1.33 4.39 10.58
CA VAL A 293 -1.00 4.52 12.00
C VAL A 293 -0.43 3.22 12.53
N PHE A 294 -1.04 2.07 12.19
CA PHE A 294 -0.50 0.77 12.57
C PHE A 294 0.93 0.61 12.04
N SER A 295 1.17 0.89 10.75
CA SER A 295 2.51 0.86 10.13
C SER A 295 3.50 1.75 10.88
N TYR A 296 3.10 2.97 11.23
CA TYR A 296 3.93 3.91 11.96
C TYR A 296 4.30 3.36 13.34
N THR A 297 3.35 2.74 14.07
CA THR A 297 3.66 2.11 15.36
C THR A 297 4.67 0.97 15.22
N GLN A 298 4.74 0.27 14.09
CA GLN A 298 5.77 -0.75 13.85
C GLN A 298 7.16 -0.11 13.70
N GLY A 299 7.25 1.13 13.22
CA GLY A 299 8.50 1.88 13.10
C GLY A 299 9.27 2.03 14.40
N GLU A 300 8.54 2.24 15.49
CA GLU A 300 9.11 2.32 16.85
C GLU A 300 9.86 1.04 17.23
N ASP A 301 9.39 -0.12 16.75
CA ASP A 301 10.03 -1.39 17.05
C ASP A 301 11.43 -1.53 16.44
N PHE A 302 11.76 -0.72 15.43
CA PHE A 302 13.05 -0.77 14.74
C PHE A 302 14.08 0.23 15.28
N ARG A 303 13.75 1.00 16.33
CA ARG A 303 14.65 2.03 16.89
C ARG A 303 16.00 1.47 17.35
N ASN A 304 16.02 0.25 17.88
CA ASN A 304 17.21 -0.38 18.44
C ASN A 304 17.90 -1.38 17.51
N ILE A 305 17.47 -1.47 16.23
CA ILE A 305 18.05 -2.39 15.26
C ILE A 305 19.03 -1.64 14.35
N GLU A 306 20.31 -2.04 14.41
CA GLU A 306 21.36 -1.55 13.52
C GLU A 306 21.71 -2.60 12.46
N MET A 307 21.80 -2.16 11.21
CA MET A 307 22.27 -2.96 10.07
C MET A 307 23.69 -2.56 9.71
N SER A 308 24.60 -3.54 9.63
CA SER A 308 25.95 -3.34 9.16
C SER A 308 26.06 -3.84 7.72
N LEU A 309 26.43 -2.96 6.78
CA LEU A 309 26.77 -3.33 5.41
C LEU A 309 28.24 -3.75 5.37
N SER A 310 28.51 -5.05 5.53
CA SER A 310 29.86 -5.60 5.35
C SER A 310 30.00 -6.12 3.93
N CYS A 311 30.76 -5.41 3.08
CA CYS A 311 31.20 -5.91 1.79
C CYS A 311 32.58 -6.56 1.96
N GLU A 312 32.62 -7.83 2.38
CA GLU A 312 33.81 -8.65 2.20
C GLU A 312 33.52 -9.77 1.19
N LEU A 313 34.47 -9.97 0.28
CA LEU A 313 34.40 -10.86 -0.87
C LEU A 313 34.29 -12.34 -0.42
N ALA A 314 33.34 -13.04 -1.01
CA ALA A 314 33.12 -14.50 -1.03
C ALA A 314 32.27 -15.14 0.09
N GLU A 315 31.24 -15.87 -0.39
CA GLU A 315 30.46 -16.93 0.28
C GLU A 315 29.27 -16.55 1.18
N THR A 316 28.25 -15.92 0.60
CA THR A 316 26.88 -16.09 1.10
C THR A 316 26.26 -17.37 0.54
N GLN A 317 26.26 -18.46 1.32
CA GLN A 317 25.06 -19.29 1.33
C GLN A 317 23.95 -18.45 1.96
N LEU A 318 22.83 -18.28 1.26
CA LEU A 318 21.60 -17.73 1.81
C LEU A 318 21.13 -18.59 3.02
N GLN A 319 21.69 -18.36 4.21
CA GLN A 319 21.16 -18.92 5.45
C GLN A 319 19.84 -18.29 5.96
N PRO A 320 19.33 -17.11 5.52
CA PRO A 320 18.04 -16.64 6.03
C PRO A 320 16.85 -17.47 5.49
N PHE A 321 16.99 -18.12 4.33
CA PHE A 321 15.94 -18.98 3.76
C PHE A 321 16.05 -20.43 4.24
N VAL A 322 17.25 -20.99 4.41
CA VAL A 322 17.39 -22.42 4.74
C VAL A 322 16.92 -22.74 6.17
N PHE A 323 17.13 -21.83 7.13
CA PHE A 323 16.74 -22.08 8.53
C PHE A 323 15.25 -22.01 8.80
N VAL A 324 14.47 -21.27 7.99
CA VAL A 324 13.02 -21.22 8.12
C VAL A 324 12.38 -22.45 7.45
N PHE A 325 12.95 -22.95 6.34
CA PHE A 325 12.24 -23.86 5.41
C PHE A 325 12.76 -25.30 5.29
N ALA A 326 13.90 -25.70 5.86
CA ALA A 326 14.42 -27.08 5.67
C ALA A 326 14.80 -27.80 6.98
N PRO A 327 14.09 -28.87 7.39
CA PRO A 327 14.50 -29.72 8.51
C PRO A 327 15.66 -30.70 8.16
N ALA A 328 16.01 -30.83 6.88
CA ALA A 328 16.94 -31.85 6.38
C ALA A 328 18.45 -31.53 6.54
N PHE A 329 18.83 -30.29 6.89
CA PHE A 329 20.24 -29.89 7.00
C PHE A 329 20.84 -30.05 8.40
N ARG A 330 20.13 -30.69 9.33
CA ARG A 330 20.60 -30.92 10.71
C ARG A 330 21.80 -31.86 10.82
N ASN A 331 22.18 -32.56 9.74
CA ASN A 331 23.22 -33.60 9.74
C ASN A 331 24.60 -33.15 9.24
N TYR A 332 24.83 -31.88 8.92
CA TYR A 332 26.14 -31.41 8.43
C TYR A 332 27.04 -30.78 9.52
N THR A 333 26.74 -30.95 10.81
CA THR A 333 27.55 -30.42 11.91
C THR A 333 28.71 -31.35 12.35
N SER A 334 29.06 -32.37 11.56
CA SER A 334 30.22 -33.23 11.83
C SER A 334 31.28 -33.11 10.73
N LEU A 335 31.92 -31.95 10.61
CA LEU A 335 33.24 -31.83 9.97
C LEU A 335 34.13 -30.94 10.85
N PRO A 336 35.41 -31.31 11.00
CA PRO A 336 36.27 -30.79 12.05
C PRO A 336 36.63 -29.32 11.82
N GLU A 337 36.71 -28.60 12.94
CA GLU A 337 37.09 -27.20 13.07
C GLU A 337 38.48 -26.94 12.49
N THR A 338 38.58 -26.51 11.23
CA THR A 338 39.76 -25.77 10.78
C THR A 338 39.38 -24.55 9.96
N LYS A 339 39.34 -23.43 10.70
CA LYS A 339 39.54 -22.04 10.27
C LYS A 339 38.69 -21.55 9.09
N LEU A 340 37.54 -20.95 9.37
CA LEU A 340 37.07 -19.71 8.71
C LEU A 340 35.78 -19.23 9.41
N LYS A 341 35.80 -17.99 9.90
CA LYS A 341 34.81 -17.40 10.82
C LYS A 341 34.34 -16.06 10.25
N HIS A 342 33.12 -15.96 9.74
CA HIS A 342 32.52 -14.67 9.34
C HIS A 342 31.03 -14.61 9.71
N LYS A 343 30.55 -13.43 10.12
CA LYS A 343 29.30 -13.22 10.88
C LYS A 343 28.58 -11.97 10.37
N ILE A 344 27.30 -12.08 10.02
CA ILE A 344 26.37 -10.93 10.04
C ILE A 344 25.84 -10.84 11.47
N SER A 345 26.18 -9.78 12.19
CA SER A 345 25.63 -9.53 13.52
C SER A 345 24.47 -8.54 13.42
N ILE A 346 23.24 -9.02 13.63
CA ILE A 346 22.20 -8.17 14.21
C ILE A 346 22.66 -7.92 15.65
N VAL A 347 23.22 -6.74 15.86
CA VAL A 347 23.55 -6.23 17.19
C VAL A 347 22.27 -5.55 17.68
N SER A 348 21.56 -6.20 18.60
CA SER A 348 20.63 -5.47 19.47
C SER A 348 21.51 -4.61 20.36
N ALA A 349 21.30 -3.29 20.33
CA ALA A 349 21.99 -2.36 21.22
C ALA A 349 21.75 -2.70 22.69
#